data_AF-A0A2Z5ZPD2-F1
#
_entry.id   AF-A0A2Z5ZPD2-F1
#
_cell.length_a   1.000
_cell.length_b   1.000
_cell.length_c   1.000
_cell.angle_alpha   90.00
_cell.angle_beta   90.00
_cell.angle_gamma   90.00
#
_symmetry.space_group_name_H-M   'P 1'
#
loop_
_entity.id
_entity.type
_entity.pdbx_description
1 polymer ?
#
loop_
_entity_poly.entity_id
_entity_poly.type
_entity_poly.pdbx_seq_one_letter_code
_entity_poly.pdbx_strand_id
1 'polypeptide(L)'
;VTEGDTVEFTLINDKNSKNSHSMDFHAARLDVVEDFESIKPGETKKYTFTEHYENPDDKTAMMQNKWSNVVFNGGVFKYDPVHDSEATSWLQAKPGERVRIYF
;
A
#
# COMPACT_ATOMS: atom_id res chain seq x y z
N VAL A 1 3.02 -7.91 -11.08
CA VAL A 1 4.13 -8.79 -11.49
C VAL A 1 3.72 -10.23 -11.22
N THR A 2 4.41 -11.20 -11.80
CA THR A 2 4.26 -12.62 -11.50
C THR A 2 5.34 -13.02 -10.50
N GLU A 3 5.11 -14.11 -9.76
CA GLU A 3 6.15 -14.71 -8.92
C GLU A 3 7.43 -14.95 -9.74
N GLY A 4 8.58 -14.52 -9.21
CA GLY A 4 9.88 -14.67 -9.86
C GLY A 4 10.21 -13.59 -10.90
N ASP A 5 9.30 -12.65 -11.19
CA ASP A 5 9.63 -11.50 -12.03
C ASP A 5 10.64 -10.59 -11.31
N THR A 6 11.56 -10.01 -12.09
CA THR A 6 12.42 -8.91 -11.64
C THR A 6 11.71 -7.58 -11.86
N VAL A 7 11.64 -6.79 -10.80
CA VAL A 7 11.02 -5.47 -10.75
C VAL A 7 12.10 -4.40 -10.65
N GLU A 8 12.22 -3.58 -11.69
CA GLU A 8 13.02 -2.35 -11.66
C GLU A 8 12.14 -1.20 -11.18
N PHE A 9 12.38 -0.74 -9.96
CA PHE A 9 11.55 0.29 -9.34
C PHE A 9 12.25 1.66 -9.36
N THR A 10 11.44 2.72 -9.48
CA THR A 10 11.90 4.11 -9.36
C THR A 10 10.89 4.91 -8.53
N LEU A 11 11.36 5.51 -7.44
CA LEU A 11 10.61 6.51 -6.68
C LEU A 11 11.14 7.90 -7.04
N ILE A 12 10.23 8.80 -7.43
CA ILE A 12 10.51 10.22 -7.63
C ILE A 12 9.74 10.99 -6.57
N ASN A 13 10.45 11.68 -5.67
CA ASN A 13 9.79 12.54 -4.69
C ASN A 13 9.52 13.91 -5.34
N ASP A 14 8.25 14.29 -5.49
CA ASP A 14 7.88 15.56 -6.13
C ASP A 14 8.59 16.74 -5.45
N LYS A 15 9.06 17.69 -6.25
CA LYS A 15 9.79 18.87 -5.74
C LYS A 15 8.96 19.73 -4.79
N ASN A 16 7.63 19.64 -4.85
CA ASN A 16 6.72 20.40 -4.00
C ASN A 16 6.37 19.65 -2.70
N SER A 17 6.79 18.39 -2.55
CA SER A 17 6.63 17.64 -1.30
C SER A 17 7.26 18.39 -0.12
N LYS A 18 6.72 18.17 1.07
CA LYS A 18 7.18 18.83 2.31
C LYS A 18 8.00 17.91 3.21
N ASN A 19 8.04 16.62 2.89
CA ASN A 19 8.70 15.59 3.66
C ASN A 19 9.61 14.76 2.77
N SER A 20 10.60 14.13 3.39
CA SER A 20 11.26 12.99 2.76
C SER A 20 10.30 11.80 2.70
N HIS A 21 10.48 10.97 1.69
CA HIS A 21 9.69 9.77 1.47
C HIS A 21 10.61 8.60 1.10
N SER A 22 10.18 7.39 1.40
CA SER A 22 10.82 6.13 0.98
C SER A 22 9.75 5.19 0.44
N MET A 23 10.18 4.03 -0.05
CA MET A 23 9.28 2.93 -0.43
C MET A 23 9.87 1.61 0.09
N ASP A 24 9.09 0.90 0.88
CA ASP A 24 9.35 -0.46 1.35
C ASP A 24 8.33 -1.38 0.66
N PHE A 25 8.82 -2.44 0.00
CA PHE A 25 7.98 -3.48 -0.56
C PHE A 25 8.16 -4.76 0.26
N HIS A 26 7.08 -5.26 0.85
CA HIS A 26 7.10 -6.55 1.56
C HIS A 26 7.28 -7.77 0.64
N ALA A 27 7.17 -7.56 -0.67
CA ALA A 27 7.54 -8.54 -1.69
C ALA A 27 9.03 -8.48 -2.07
N ALA A 28 9.79 -7.54 -1.51
CA ALA A 28 11.22 -7.38 -1.75
C ALA A 28 12.03 -7.87 -0.55
N ARG A 29 13.12 -8.58 -0.81
CA ARG A 29 14.12 -8.99 0.18
C ARG A 29 15.42 -8.23 -0.09
N LEU A 30 15.54 -7.05 0.51
CA LEU A 30 16.57 -6.06 0.23
C LEU A 30 17.21 -5.53 1.53
N ASP A 31 18.21 -4.65 1.41
CA ASP A 31 18.81 -4.00 2.57
C ASP A 31 17.94 -2.82 3.03
N VAL A 32 17.43 -2.91 4.26
CA VAL A 32 16.60 -1.86 4.87
C VAL A 32 17.31 -0.51 5.00
N VAL A 33 18.64 -0.50 5.14
CA VAL A 33 19.41 0.73 5.33
C VAL A 33 19.60 1.46 4.00
N GLU A 34 19.99 0.72 2.96
CA GLU A 34 20.38 1.29 1.68
C GLU A 34 19.19 1.40 0.70
N ASP A 35 18.40 0.33 0.56
CA ASP A 35 17.35 0.29 -0.46
C ASP A 35 16.09 1.04 -0.03
N PHE A 36 15.76 0.99 1.27
CA PHE A 36 14.56 1.63 1.83
C PHE A 36 14.87 3.01 2.47
N GLU A 37 16.01 3.61 2.13
CA GLU A 37 16.38 4.94 2.59
C GLU A 37 15.36 6.02 2.18
N SER A 38 15.26 7.08 2.99
CA SER A 38 14.41 8.22 2.67
C SER A 38 15.09 9.21 1.72
N ILE A 39 14.40 9.62 0.66
CA ILE A 39 14.85 10.65 -0.29
C ILE A 39 14.10 11.98 -0.09
N LYS A 40 14.79 13.09 -0.27
CA LYS A 40 14.27 14.46 -0.09
C LYS A 40 13.38 14.89 -1.28
N PRO A 41 12.56 15.95 -1.13
CA PRO A 41 11.82 16.52 -2.26
C PRO A 41 12.74 16.86 -3.43
N GLY A 42 12.37 16.42 -4.64
CA GLY A 42 13.14 16.60 -5.86
C GLY A 42 14.18 15.52 -6.15
N GLU A 43 14.44 14.59 -5.23
CA GLU A 43 15.37 13.48 -5.42
C GLU A 43 14.68 12.25 -6.04
N THR A 44 15.49 11.30 -6.50
CA THR A 44 15.04 10.05 -7.13
C THR A 44 15.82 8.87 -6.57
N LYS A 45 15.12 7.79 -6.21
CA LYS A 45 15.72 6.51 -5.80
C LYS A 45 15.36 5.42 -6.81
N LYS A 46 16.31 4.54 -7.09
CA LYS A 46 16.11 3.35 -7.93
C LYS A 46 16.71 2.14 -7.24
N TYR A 47 15.99 1.02 -7.29
CA TYR A 47 16.48 -0.28 -6.88
C TYR A 47 15.72 -1.37 -7.64
N THR A 48 16.30 -2.56 -7.67
CA THR A 48 15.75 -3.71 -8.40
C THR A 48 15.62 -4.89 -7.45
N PHE A 49 14.48 -5.56 -7.47
CA PHE A 49 14.25 -6.77 -6.66
C PHE A 49 13.51 -7.85 -7.45
N THR A 50 13.54 -9.09 -6.98
CA THR A 50 12.72 -10.18 -7.51
C THR A 50 11.59 -10.47 -6.52
N GLU A 51 10.37 -10.62 -7.03
CA GLU A 51 9.17 -10.82 -6.21
C GLU A 51 9.31 -12.09 -5.33
N HIS A 52 9.36 -11.90 -3.99
CA HIS A 52 9.34 -12.95 -2.97
C HIS A 52 8.54 -12.47 -1.74
N TYR A 53 7.42 -13.14 -1.45
CA TYR A 53 6.54 -12.77 -0.33
C TYR A 53 7.05 -13.30 1.01
N GLU A 54 7.28 -12.43 2.00
CA GLU A 54 6.96 -12.71 3.42
C GLU A 54 6.54 -11.43 4.19
N ASN A 55 5.28 -11.46 4.65
CA ASN A 55 4.58 -10.80 5.77
C ASN A 55 4.88 -9.30 6.18
N PRO A 56 3.94 -8.37 5.94
CA PRO A 56 4.03 -6.89 6.16
C PRO A 56 4.05 -6.13 7.49
N ASP A 57 3.71 -6.66 8.66
CA ASP A 57 3.19 -5.76 9.72
C ASP A 57 4.16 -5.47 10.90
N ASP A 58 4.75 -4.26 10.91
CA ASP A 58 5.57 -3.72 12.02
C ASP A 58 4.72 -3.11 13.15
N LYS A 59 5.02 -3.60 14.35
CA LYS A 59 4.39 -3.49 15.67
C LYS A 59 4.22 -2.09 16.28
N THR A 60 4.87 -1.05 15.79
CA THR A 60 4.81 0.27 16.49
C THR A 60 3.42 0.94 16.33
N ALA A 61 2.65 0.56 15.31
CA ALA A 61 1.42 1.24 14.89
C ALA A 61 0.11 0.84 15.60
N MET A 62 0.05 -0.25 16.39
CA MET A 62 -1.19 -0.65 17.10
C MET A 62 -1.32 -0.08 18.52
N MET A 63 -0.24 0.41 19.12
CA MET A 63 -0.02 0.33 20.58
C MET A 63 -0.80 1.30 21.49
N GLN A 64 -1.66 2.18 20.94
CA GLN A 64 -2.70 2.85 21.75
C GLN A 64 -4.13 2.55 21.27
N ASN A 65 -4.30 1.92 20.11
CA ASN A 65 -5.57 1.42 19.55
C ASN A 65 -6.78 2.39 19.65
N LYS A 66 -6.55 3.71 19.55
CA LYS A 66 -7.59 4.76 19.55
C LYS A 66 -7.87 5.28 18.14
N TRP A 67 -8.07 4.39 17.19
CA TRP A 67 -8.49 4.79 15.85
C TRP A 67 -9.90 5.40 15.90
N SER A 68 -10.12 6.47 15.12
CA SER A 68 -11.44 7.08 15.00
C SER A 68 -12.37 6.28 14.07
N ASN A 69 -11.80 5.60 13.07
CA ASN A 69 -12.52 4.78 12.10
C ASN A 69 -11.66 3.58 11.67
N VAL A 70 -12.33 2.47 11.31
CA VAL A 70 -11.75 1.38 10.53
C VAL A 70 -12.34 1.47 9.13
N VAL A 71 -11.50 1.43 8.10
CA VAL A 71 -11.89 1.78 6.73
C VAL A 71 -11.36 0.77 5.73
N PHE A 72 -12.09 0.57 4.63
CA PHE A 72 -11.63 -0.20 3.47
C PHE A 72 -11.15 0.75 2.37
N ASN A 73 -9.98 0.49 1.78
CA ASN A 73 -9.33 1.33 0.76
C ASN A 73 -9.32 2.84 1.12
N GLY A 74 -9.07 3.15 2.40
CA GLY A 74 -8.87 4.51 2.91
C GLY A 74 -10.13 5.36 3.13
N GLY A 75 -11.36 4.82 2.97
CA GLY A 75 -12.59 5.60 3.15
C GLY A 75 -13.59 4.99 4.13
N VAL A 76 -14.15 5.82 5.02
CA VAL A 76 -15.27 5.47 5.90
C VAL A 76 -16.48 5.15 5.03
N PHE A 77 -17.10 3.98 5.22
CA PHE A 77 -18.27 3.51 4.47
C PHE A 77 -18.18 3.66 2.93
N LYS A 78 -16.96 3.69 2.37
CA LYS A 78 -16.71 3.96 0.95
C LYS A 78 -17.52 3.09 -0.02
N TYR A 79 -17.81 1.85 0.39
CA TYR A 79 -18.48 0.84 -0.44
C TYR A 79 -19.86 0.45 0.12
N ASP A 80 -20.42 1.24 1.03
CA ASP A 80 -21.63 0.90 1.79
C ASP A 80 -22.76 1.93 1.61
N PRO A 81 -23.44 1.93 0.45
CA PRO A 81 -24.56 2.82 0.17
C PRO A 81 -25.81 2.53 1.03
N VAL A 82 -25.82 1.44 1.80
CA VAL A 82 -26.95 1.08 2.67
C VAL A 82 -26.92 1.89 3.96
N HIS A 83 -25.72 2.15 4.49
CA HIS A 83 -25.53 2.88 5.75
C HIS A 83 -25.05 4.32 5.54
N ASP A 84 -24.54 4.66 4.36
CA ASP A 84 -24.18 6.02 3.98
C ASP A 84 -24.80 6.38 2.62
N SER A 85 -25.77 7.31 2.65
CA SER A 85 -26.44 7.77 1.43
C SER A 85 -25.54 8.56 0.48
N GLU A 86 -24.39 9.06 0.97
CA GLU A 86 -23.39 9.74 0.15
C GLU A 86 -22.38 8.77 -0.48
N ALA A 87 -22.38 7.49 -0.06
CA ALA A 87 -21.53 6.49 -0.67
C ALA A 87 -22.02 6.15 -2.09
N THR A 88 -21.13 6.32 -3.07
CA THR A 88 -21.42 6.18 -4.50
C THR A 88 -20.78 4.95 -5.13
N SER A 89 -20.14 4.08 -4.34
CA SER A 89 -19.47 2.87 -4.80
C SER A 89 -19.96 1.65 -4.04
N TRP A 90 -19.94 0.48 -4.68
CA TRP A 90 -20.20 -0.83 -4.07
C TRP A 90 -19.63 -1.94 -4.98
N LEU A 91 -19.40 -3.12 -4.40
CA LEU A 91 -18.95 -4.28 -5.16
C LEU A 91 -20.17 -5.04 -5.71
N GLN A 92 -20.03 -5.65 -6.88
CA GLN A 92 -21.09 -6.41 -7.54
C GLN A 92 -20.54 -7.74 -8.06
N ALA A 93 -21.40 -8.75 -8.05
CA ALA A 93 -21.16 -10.05 -8.67
C ALA A 93 -22.51 -10.68 -9.07
N LYS A 94 -22.48 -11.59 -10.04
CA LYS A 94 -23.66 -12.40 -10.37
C LYS A 94 -23.78 -13.60 -9.44
N PRO A 95 -25.00 -14.12 -9.23
CA PRO A 95 -25.18 -15.38 -8.51
C PRO A 95 -24.34 -16.51 -9.12
N GLY A 96 -23.56 -17.20 -8.28
CA GLY A 96 -22.69 -18.31 -8.69
C GLY A 96 -21.28 -17.91 -9.12
N GLU A 97 -20.96 -16.61 -9.21
CA GLU A 97 -19.59 -16.17 -9.49
C GLU A 97 -18.69 -16.35 -8.27
N ARG A 98 -17.48 -16.86 -8.50
CA ARG A 98 -16.41 -16.85 -7.50
C ARG A 98 -15.74 -15.48 -7.53
N VAL A 99 -15.95 -14.67 -6.50
CA VAL A 99 -15.26 -13.40 -6.30
C VAL A 99 -13.96 -13.66 -5.52
N ARG A 100 -12.83 -13.16 -6.02
CA ARG A 100 -11.55 -13.19 -5.31
C ARG A 100 -11.27 -11.82 -4.70
N ILE A 101 -11.06 -11.79 -3.39
CA ILE A 101 -10.70 -10.60 -2.64
C ILE A 101 -9.23 -10.72 -2.25
N TYR A 102 -8.44 -9.71 -2.58
CA TYR A 102 -7.09 -9.54 -2.03
C TYR A 102 -7.22 -8.56 -0.87
N PHE A 103 -7.06 -9.08 0.36
CA PHE A 103 -7.21 -8.34 1.60
C PHE A 103 -5.85 -8.24 2.29
#